data_AF-A0A0C1JHK5-F1
#
_entry.id   AF-A0A0C1JHK5-F1
#
_cell.length_a   1.000
_cell.length_b   1.000
_cell.length_c   1.000
_cell.angle_alpha   90.00
_cell.angle_beta   90.00
_cell.angle_gamma   90.00
#
_symmetry.space_group_name_H-M   'P 1'
#
loop_
_entity.id
_entity.type
_entity.pdbx_description
1 polymer ?
#
loop_
_entity_poly.entity_id
_entity_poly.type
_entity_poly.pdbx_seq_one_letter_code
_entity_poly.pdbx_strand_id
1 'polypeptide(L)'
;MRVRLRNLLIACVFIGGSPAANAEKATPDNVQSHLKLLQRFCPAEAEFLPKHDGTLAARLAGRILPEPPELPEDQYLAFLKAYLGDEVYTVLFADMAVYEKRLKEKQPIPEDFKKRMLALLQLSECLSLTRQDRILIDQSLETAIEIGILEVPESFTADQVASDMKDSLLRQINAMECRRANEHNRRVLSIDPESSDVAQQIDIITEDTVERCEEAG
;
A
#
# COMPACT_ATOMS: atom_id res chain seq x y z
N MET A 1 7.22 16.23 22.45
CA MET A 1 7.85 16.36 21.11
C MET A 1 7.46 15.13 20.28
N ARG A 2 6.41 15.21 19.44
CA ARG A 2 5.82 14.07 18.70
C ARG A 2 6.20 14.13 17.20
N VAL A 3 7.48 14.33 16.93
CA VAL A 3 8.02 14.36 15.56
C VAL A 3 9.20 13.40 15.57
N ARG A 4 9.03 12.21 14.95
CA ARG A 4 10.07 11.39 14.27
C ARG A 4 9.83 9.86 14.23
N LEU A 5 8.73 9.28 14.72
CA LEU A 5 8.44 7.85 14.43
C LEU A 5 7.98 7.62 12.97
N ARG A 6 7.23 8.56 12.39
CA ARG A 6 6.73 8.44 10.99
C ARG A 6 7.84 8.43 9.93
N ASN A 7 8.97 9.10 10.21
CA ASN A 7 10.14 9.03 9.33
C ASN A 7 11.02 7.81 9.61
N LEU A 8 10.82 7.13 10.74
CA LEU A 8 11.51 5.89 11.07
C LEU A 8 10.93 4.70 10.28
N LEU A 9 9.62 4.64 10.03
CA LEU A 9 9.06 3.57 9.17
C LEU A 9 9.50 3.64 7.70
N ILE A 10 9.84 4.84 7.22
CA ILE A 10 10.38 5.01 5.86
C ILE A 10 11.92 4.90 5.87
N ALA A 11 12.59 5.16 7.00
CA ALA A 11 14.05 5.09 7.14
C ALA A 11 14.61 3.83 7.84
N CYS A 12 13.76 2.96 8.37
CA CYS A 12 14.12 1.61 8.84
C CYS A 12 13.77 0.55 7.79
N VAL A 13 12.87 0.88 6.87
CA VAL A 13 12.50 0.03 5.72
C VAL A 13 13.33 0.38 4.48
N PHE A 14 13.94 1.57 4.43
CA PHE A 14 15.04 1.88 3.54
C PHE A 14 16.25 2.22 4.41
N ILE A 15 17.42 1.65 4.12
CA ILE A 15 18.77 2.11 4.55
C ILE A 15 19.56 1.13 5.44
N GLY A 16 19.83 -0.07 4.90
CA GLY A 16 21.23 -0.56 4.79
C GLY A 16 22.01 0.11 3.64
N GLY A 17 21.40 1.09 2.96
CA GLY A 17 22.06 2.05 2.09
C GLY A 17 21.07 3.14 1.64
N SER A 18 21.51 4.40 1.67
CA SER A 18 20.97 5.47 0.81
C SER A 18 20.68 4.93 -0.60
N PRO A 19 19.74 5.48 -1.39
CA PRO A 19 19.67 5.21 -2.83
C PRO A 19 21.05 5.30 -3.51
N ALA A 20 21.95 6.14 -2.99
CA ALA A 20 23.35 6.24 -3.41
C ALA A 20 24.27 5.09 -2.94
N ALA A 21 24.02 4.50 -1.76
CA ALA A 21 24.82 3.39 -1.22
C ALA A 21 24.36 2.02 -1.77
N ASN A 22 23.09 1.88 -2.15
CA ASN A 22 22.59 0.66 -2.83
C ASN A 22 22.93 0.64 -4.33
N ALA A 23 23.17 1.81 -4.95
CA ALA A 23 23.60 1.90 -6.35
C ALA A 23 25.02 1.35 -6.59
N GLU A 24 25.88 1.35 -5.57
CA GLU A 24 27.27 0.85 -5.68
C GLU A 24 27.37 -0.69 -5.63
N LYS A 25 26.36 -1.39 -5.12
CA LYS A 25 26.32 -2.86 -5.03
C LYS A 25 25.31 -3.52 -5.98
N ALA A 26 24.39 -2.76 -6.56
CA ALA A 26 23.42 -3.27 -7.51
C ALA A 26 24.09 -3.76 -8.80
N THR A 27 24.08 -5.08 -9.02
CA THR A 27 24.33 -5.67 -10.34
C THR A 27 23.03 -5.65 -11.15
N PRO A 28 23.07 -5.53 -12.49
CA PRO A 28 21.87 -5.55 -13.33
C PRO A 28 20.95 -6.76 -13.10
N ASP A 29 21.51 -7.87 -12.64
CA ASP A 29 20.80 -9.14 -12.39
C ASP A 29 20.07 -9.19 -11.03
N ASN A 30 20.48 -8.35 -10.06
CA ASN A 30 19.90 -8.31 -8.71
C ASN A 30 18.84 -7.20 -8.51
N VAL A 31 18.59 -6.39 -9.55
CA VAL A 31 17.61 -5.30 -9.53
C VAL A 31 16.22 -5.84 -9.88
N GLN A 32 15.41 -6.09 -8.86
CA GLN A 32 13.96 -6.31 -9.02
C GLN A 32 13.23 -4.97 -8.95
N SER A 33 12.39 -4.67 -9.93
CA SER A 33 11.49 -3.52 -9.87
C SER A 33 10.20 -3.88 -9.12
N HIS A 34 9.51 -2.88 -8.56
CA HIS A 34 8.20 -3.09 -7.95
C HIS A 34 7.21 -3.69 -8.95
N LEU A 35 7.35 -3.39 -10.25
CA LEU A 35 6.53 -4.02 -11.29
C LEU A 35 6.80 -5.52 -11.45
N LYS A 36 8.06 -5.99 -11.33
CA LYS A 36 8.38 -7.43 -11.35
C LYS A 36 7.81 -8.16 -10.14
N LEU A 37 7.84 -7.54 -8.96
CA LEU A 37 7.16 -8.09 -7.78
C LEU A 37 5.64 -8.14 -7.97
N LEU A 38 5.07 -7.10 -8.56
CA LEU A 38 3.65 -7.06 -8.89
C LEU A 38 3.26 -8.23 -9.79
N GLN A 39 4.09 -8.55 -10.80
CA GLN A 39 3.88 -9.70 -11.68
C GLN A 39 3.96 -11.03 -10.92
N ARG A 40 4.73 -11.12 -9.83
CA ARG A 40 4.81 -12.31 -8.98
C ARG A 40 3.55 -12.50 -8.13
N PHE A 41 3.02 -11.43 -7.53
CA PHE A 41 1.84 -11.51 -6.65
C PHE A 41 0.52 -11.49 -7.42
N CYS A 42 0.44 -10.64 -8.45
CA CYS A 42 -0.76 -10.27 -9.19
C CYS A 42 -0.49 -10.31 -10.70
N PRO A 43 -0.21 -11.50 -11.27
CA PRO A 43 0.25 -11.63 -12.65
C PRO A 43 -0.75 -11.07 -13.66
N ALA A 44 -2.05 -11.32 -13.45
CA ALA A 44 -3.09 -10.80 -14.33
C ALA A 44 -3.15 -9.27 -14.25
N GLU A 45 -3.29 -8.71 -13.06
CA GLU A 45 -3.44 -7.27 -12.84
C GLU A 45 -2.19 -6.50 -13.29
N ALA A 46 -0.99 -7.07 -13.13
CA ALA A 46 0.25 -6.47 -13.60
C ALA A 46 0.35 -6.39 -15.13
N GLU A 47 -0.22 -7.35 -15.87
CA GLU A 47 -0.29 -7.32 -17.34
C GLU A 47 -1.23 -6.21 -17.85
N PHE A 48 -2.33 -5.98 -17.13
CA PHE A 48 -3.33 -4.97 -17.50
C PHE A 48 -2.97 -3.56 -17.03
N LEU A 49 -2.16 -3.41 -15.97
CA LEU A 49 -1.85 -2.10 -15.39
C LEU A 49 -1.32 -1.08 -16.41
N PRO A 50 -0.36 -1.38 -17.32
CA PRO A 50 0.14 -0.39 -18.29
C PRO A 50 -0.93 0.11 -19.27
N LYS A 51 -2.00 -0.66 -19.50
CA LYS A 51 -3.11 -0.29 -20.41
C LYS A 51 -4.08 0.71 -19.78
N HIS A 52 -4.10 0.80 -18.45
CA HIS A 52 -5.09 1.59 -17.69
C HIS A 52 -4.46 2.65 -16.78
N ASP A 53 -3.22 2.46 -16.35
CA ASP A 53 -2.44 3.41 -15.55
C ASP A 53 -0.95 3.33 -15.91
N GLY A 54 -0.60 3.90 -17.07
CA GLY A 54 0.79 3.98 -17.53
C GLY A 54 1.70 4.76 -16.57
N THR A 55 1.15 5.72 -15.83
CA THR A 55 1.89 6.51 -14.84
C THR A 55 2.29 5.67 -13.64
N LEU A 56 1.35 4.91 -13.06
CA LEU A 56 1.66 3.98 -11.97
C LEU A 56 2.57 2.85 -12.45
N ALA A 57 2.32 2.28 -13.63
CA ALA A 57 3.19 1.25 -14.21
C ALA A 57 4.64 1.76 -14.38
N ALA A 58 4.83 2.96 -14.91
CA ALA A 58 6.16 3.58 -15.03
C ALA A 58 6.79 3.86 -13.66
N ARG A 59 6.00 4.33 -12.68
CA ARG A 59 6.47 4.55 -11.31
C ARG A 59 6.94 3.25 -10.66
N LEU A 60 6.19 2.16 -10.79
CA LEU A 60 6.55 0.85 -10.25
C LEU A 60 7.73 0.21 -11.01
N ALA A 61 7.85 0.45 -12.31
CA ALA A 61 9.00 0.00 -13.10
C ALA A 61 10.28 0.74 -12.71
N GLY A 62 10.19 2.03 -12.38
CA GLY A 62 11.33 2.88 -11.99
C GLY A 62 11.76 2.74 -10.52
N ARG A 63 10.95 2.11 -9.66
CA ARG A 63 11.32 1.82 -8.27
C ARG A 63 12.05 0.48 -8.19
N ILE A 64 13.34 0.56 -7.93
CA ILE A 64 14.24 -0.57 -7.76
C ILE A 64 14.27 -0.94 -6.28
N LEU A 65 14.07 -2.22 -5.98
CA LEU A 65 14.26 -2.73 -4.63
C LEU A 65 15.73 -2.75 -4.27
N PRO A 66 16.08 -2.47 -3.00
CA PRO A 66 17.39 -2.83 -2.49
C PRO A 66 17.61 -4.34 -2.61
N GLU A 67 18.87 -4.75 -2.57
CA GLU A 67 19.23 -6.17 -2.44
C GLU A 67 18.44 -6.80 -1.27
N PRO A 68 17.90 -8.02 -1.44
CA PRO A 68 17.15 -8.67 -0.38
C PRO A 68 18.00 -8.73 0.89
N PRO A 69 17.47 -8.30 2.05
CA PRO A 69 18.17 -8.46 3.32
C PRO A 69 18.42 -9.95 3.62
N GLU A 70 19.26 -10.25 4.62
CA GLU A 70 19.45 -11.61 5.16
C GLU A 70 18.20 -12.13 5.92
N LEU A 71 17.01 -11.86 5.38
CA LEU A 71 15.73 -12.38 5.85
C LEU A 71 15.34 -13.64 5.07
N PRO A 72 14.59 -14.57 5.67
CA PRO A 72 13.89 -15.62 4.95
C PRO A 72 13.05 -15.06 3.79
N GLU A 73 13.09 -15.73 2.62
CA GLU A 73 12.47 -15.22 1.39
C GLU A 73 10.96 -14.97 1.56
N ASP A 74 10.26 -15.86 2.24
CA ASP A 74 8.82 -15.76 2.49
C ASP A 74 8.45 -14.56 3.37
N GLN A 75 9.22 -14.30 4.42
CA GLN A 75 9.10 -13.13 5.26
C GLN A 75 9.33 -11.83 4.48
N TYR A 76 10.40 -11.80 3.67
CA TYR A 76 10.71 -10.65 2.83
C TYR A 76 9.61 -10.39 1.80
N LEU A 77 9.06 -11.44 1.16
CA LEU A 77 7.96 -11.30 0.20
C LEU A 77 6.66 -10.83 0.83
N ALA A 78 6.31 -11.31 2.04
CA ALA A 78 5.14 -10.83 2.76
C ALA A 78 5.26 -9.33 3.08
N PHE A 79 6.45 -8.91 3.51
CA PHE A 79 6.77 -7.51 3.75
C PHE A 79 6.66 -6.66 2.47
N LEU A 80 7.24 -7.13 1.37
CA LEU A 80 7.16 -6.46 0.06
C LEU A 80 5.73 -6.37 -0.46
N LYS A 81 4.89 -7.39 -0.24
CA LYS A 81 3.47 -7.36 -0.61
C LYS A 81 2.72 -6.28 0.17
N ALA A 82 2.96 -6.16 1.47
CA ALA A 82 2.38 -5.09 2.31
C ALA A 82 2.77 -3.69 1.82
N TYR A 83 4.04 -3.51 1.47
CA TYR A 83 4.54 -2.24 0.95
C TYR A 83 3.94 -1.89 -0.42
N LEU A 84 3.86 -2.84 -1.35
CA LEU A 84 3.19 -2.65 -2.63
C LEU A 84 1.71 -2.34 -2.46
N GLY A 85 1.05 -3.02 -1.50
CA GLY A 85 -0.32 -2.73 -1.11
C GLY A 85 -0.48 -1.28 -0.70
N ASP A 86 0.35 -0.77 0.21
CA ASP A 86 0.32 0.62 0.66
C ASP A 86 0.46 1.63 -0.49
N GLU A 87 1.40 1.39 -1.40
CA GLU A 87 1.58 2.23 -2.59
C GLU A 87 0.34 2.28 -3.50
N VAL A 88 -0.29 1.12 -3.72
CA VAL A 88 -1.48 1.00 -4.58
C VAL A 88 -2.70 1.60 -3.90
N TYR A 89 -2.92 1.32 -2.62
CA TYR A 89 -4.01 1.91 -1.85
C TYR A 89 -3.89 3.43 -1.80
N THR A 90 -2.69 3.98 -1.58
CA THR A 90 -2.48 5.43 -1.57
C THR A 90 -2.93 6.08 -2.88
N VAL A 91 -2.60 5.49 -4.03
CA VAL A 91 -3.02 6.00 -5.34
C VAL A 91 -4.53 5.84 -5.52
N LEU A 92 -5.06 4.66 -5.18
CA LEU A 92 -6.49 4.36 -5.27
C LEU A 92 -7.33 5.38 -4.49
N PHE A 93 -7.00 5.65 -3.23
CA PHE A 93 -7.78 6.58 -2.40
C PHE A 93 -7.57 8.05 -2.82
N ALA A 94 -6.39 8.41 -3.33
CA ALA A 94 -6.18 9.74 -3.90
C ALA A 94 -7.04 9.96 -5.15
N ASP A 95 -7.08 8.98 -6.07
CA ASP A 95 -7.91 9.06 -7.26
C ASP A 95 -9.41 8.95 -6.91
N MET A 96 -9.78 8.18 -5.88
CA MET A 96 -11.17 8.10 -5.39
C MET A 96 -11.66 9.45 -4.86
N ALA A 97 -10.83 10.17 -4.09
CA ALA A 97 -11.19 11.50 -3.61
C ALA A 97 -11.43 12.49 -4.78
N VAL A 98 -10.66 12.37 -5.86
CA VAL A 98 -10.88 13.15 -7.09
C VAL A 98 -12.17 12.72 -7.79
N TYR A 99 -12.46 11.43 -7.84
CA TYR A 99 -13.69 10.87 -8.39
C TYR A 99 -14.93 11.40 -7.65
N GLU A 100 -14.93 11.29 -6.32
CA GLU A 100 -15.99 11.80 -5.44
C GLU A 100 -16.24 13.29 -5.65
N LYS A 101 -15.16 14.08 -5.69
CA LYS A 101 -15.26 15.52 -5.93
C LYS A 101 -15.95 15.81 -7.26
N ARG A 102 -15.57 15.12 -8.33
CA ARG A 102 -16.20 15.28 -9.66
C ARG A 102 -17.68 14.90 -9.63
N LEU A 103 -18.03 13.80 -8.98
CA LEU A 103 -19.43 13.40 -8.80
C LEU A 103 -20.24 14.48 -8.05
N LYS A 104 -19.74 14.96 -6.91
CA LYS A 104 -20.38 16.01 -6.11
C LYS A 104 -20.59 17.30 -6.89
N GLU A 105 -19.60 17.67 -7.70
CA GLU A 105 -19.61 18.89 -8.51
C GLU A 105 -20.29 18.71 -9.88
N LYS A 106 -20.88 17.54 -10.16
CA LYS A 106 -21.49 17.18 -11.46
C LYS A 106 -20.55 17.42 -12.65
N GLN A 107 -19.26 17.20 -12.44
CA GLN A 107 -18.27 17.30 -13.49
C GLN A 107 -18.21 16.00 -14.29
N PRO A 108 -17.95 16.07 -15.61
CA PRO A 108 -17.76 14.88 -16.42
C PRO A 108 -16.60 14.04 -15.88
N ILE A 109 -16.81 12.73 -15.87
CA ILE A 109 -15.83 11.72 -15.46
C ILE A 109 -15.31 11.03 -16.72
N PRO A 110 -14.04 11.21 -17.08
CA PRO A 110 -13.47 10.55 -18.26
C PRO A 110 -13.54 9.03 -18.14
N GLU A 111 -13.87 8.33 -19.23
CA GLU A 111 -13.93 6.86 -19.24
C GLU A 111 -12.59 6.21 -18.89
N ASP A 112 -11.47 6.81 -19.31
CA ASP A 112 -10.14 6.31 -18.93
C ASP A 112 -9.89 6.44 -17.43
N PHE A 113 -10.48 7.43 -16.76
CA PHE A 113 -10.39 7.57 -15.31
C PHE A 113 -11.20 6.47 -14.61
N LYS A 114 -12.40 6.13 -15.10
CA LYS A 114 -13.18 4.99 -14.57
C LYS A 114 -12.43 3.67 -14.72
N LYS A 115 -11.86 3.41 -15.89
CA LYS A 115 -11.05 2.20 -16.15
C LYS A 115 -9.83 2.12 -15.23
N ARG A 116 -9.15 3.25 -15.02
CA ARG A 116 -8.04 3.36 -14.07
C ARG A 116 -8.48 3.01 -12.64
N MET A 117 -9.61 3.54 -12.18
CA MET A 117 -10.17 3.21 -10.85
C MET A 117 -10.47 1.73 -10.70
N LEU A 118 -11.08 1.09 -11.70
CA LEU A 118 -11.36 -0.34 -11.68
C LEU A 118 -10.07 -1.18 -11.64
N ALA A 119 -9.05 -0.81 -12.42
CA ALA A 119 -7.76 -1.49 -12.40
C ALA A 119 -7.06 -1.36 -11.03
N LEU A 120 -7.09 -0.17 -10.42
CA LEU A 120 -6.55 0.06 -9.07
C LEU A 120 -7.31 -0.74 -8.00
N LEU A 121 -8.64 -0.88 -8.14
CA LEU A 121 -9.44 -1.70 -7.24
C LEU A 121 -9.08 -3.18 -7.31
N GLN A 122 -9.03 -3.74 -8.52
CA GLN A 122 -8.62 -5.13 -8.75
C GLN A 122 -7.21 -5.39 -8.20
N LEU A 123 -6.29 -4.46 -8.46
CA LEU A 123 -4.93 -4.58 -7.97
C LEU A 123 -4.85 -4.53 -6.44
N SER A 124 -5.62 -3.63 -5.81
CA SER A 124 -5.71 -3.54 -4.35
C SER A 124 -6.29 -4.81 -3.71
N GLU A 125 -7.23 -5.48 -4.39
CA GLU A 125 -7.78 -6.76 -3.97
C GLU A 125 -6.77 -7.88 -4.02
N CYS A 126 -6.04 -7.99 -5.13
CA CYS A 126 -4.99 -8.99 -5.25
C CYS A 126 -3.86 -8.80 -4.22
N LEU A 127 -3.52 -7.55 -3.90
CA LEU A 127 -2.49 -7.21 -2.91
C LEU A 127 -2.96 -7.32 -1.46
N SER A 128 -4.23 -7.67 -1.20
CA SER A 128 -4.74 -7.81 0.16
C SER A 128 -3.96 -8.85 0.96
N LEU A 129 -3.64 -8.53 2.21
CA LEU A 129 -2.82 -9.35 3.10
C LEU A 129 -3.63 -10.50 3.68
N THR A 130 -3.17 -11.71 3.42
CA THR A 130 -3.69 -12.92 4.05
C THR A 130 -3.29 -12.98 5.52
N ARG A 131 -3.92 -13.90 6.28
CA ARG A 131 -3.48 -14.20 7.65
C ARG A 131 -2.01 -14.64 7.70
N GLN A 132 -1.57 -15.42 6.71
CA GLN A 132 -0.19 -15.89 6.64
C GLN A 132 0.78 -14.73 6.38
N ASP A 133 0.44 -13.81 5.48
CA ASP A 133 1.27 -12.63 5.21
C ASP A 133 1.49 -11.82 6.50
N ARG A 134 0.44 -11.65 7.31
CA ARG A 134 0.51 -10.91 8.59
C ARG A 134 1.41 -11.59 9.62
N ILE A 135 1.40 -12.92 9.68
CA ILE A 135 2.31 -13.69 10.55
C ILE A 135 3.76 -13.54 10.05
N LEU A 136 3.98 -13.65 8.75
CA LEU A 136 5.31 -13.51 8.16
C LEU A 136 5.88 -12.09 8.33
N ILE A 137 5.04 -11.06 8.26
CA ILE A 137 5.45 -9.67 8.54
C ILE A 137 5.89 -9.53 10.00
N ASP A 138 5.15 -10.10 10.94
CA ASP A 138 5.51 -10.12 12.37
C ASP A 138 6.91 -10.73 12.58
N GLN A 139 7.10 -11.94 12.05
CA GLN A 139 8.37 -12.67 12.11
C GLN A 139 9.51 -11.94 11.41
N SER A 140 9.22 -11.20 10.32
CA SER A 140 10.23 -10.43 9.60
C SER A 140 10.81 -9.31 10.45
N LEU A 141 10.00 -8.68 11.31
CA LEU A 141 10.43 -7.59 12.18
C LEU A 141 11.28 -8.12 13.34
N GLU A 142 10.88 -9.25 13.93
CA GLU A 142 11.66 -9.95 14.95
C GLU A 142 13.03 -10.36 14.38
N THR A 143 13.03 -11.05 13.23
CA THR A 143 14.26 -11.51 12.56
C THR A 143 15.16 -10.33 12.19
N ALA A 144 14.60 -9.24 11.68
CA ALA A 144 15.37 -8.05 11.31
C ALA A 144 16.04 -7.36 12.51
N ILE A 145 15.44 -7.42 13.71
CA ILE A 145 16.07 -6.97 14.95
C ILE A 145 17.21 -7.91 15.35
N GLU A 146 16.96 -9.23 15.32
CA GLU A 146 17.94 -10.25 15.72
C GLU A 146 19.23 -10.19 14.91
N ILE A 147 19.11 -9.97 13.59
CA ILE A 147 20.26 -9.86 12.68
C ILE A 147 20.81 -8.43 12.57
N GLY A 148 20.29 -7.49 13.35
CA GLY A 148 20.80 -6.12 13.46
C GLY A 148 20.50 -5.21 12.27
N ILE A 149 19.50 -5.53 11.45
CA ILE A 149 18.98 -4.62 10.40
C ILE A 149 18.13 -3.52 11.03
N LEU A 150 17.33 -3.86 12.04
CA LEU A 150 16.54 -2.90 12.81
C LEU A 150 17.22 -2.63 14.15
N GLU A 151 17.66 -1.38 14.33
CA GLU A 151 18.27 -0.95 15.59
C GLU A 151 17.21 -0.76 16.68
N VAL A 152 17.46 -1.35 17.85
CA VAL A 152 16.66 -1.15 19.06
C VAL A 152 17.32 -0.05 19.89
N PRO A 153 16.67 1.12 20.08
CA PRO A 153 17.23 2.16 20.93
C PRO A 153 17.35 1.65 22.37
N GLU A 154 18.40 2.04 23.10
CA GLU A 154 18.70 1.56 24.46
C GLU A 154 17.54 1.72 25.47
N SER A 155 16.60 2.63 25.21
CA SER A 155 15.44 2.88 26.05
C SER A 155 14.24 1.95 25.78
N PHE A 156 14.33 1.03 24.82
CA PHE A 156 13.25 0.14 24.41
C PHE A 156 13.69 -1.32 24.42
N THR A 157 12.73 -2.24 24.50
CA THR A 157 12.98 -3.68 24.24
C THR A 157 12.76 -4.01 22.76
N ALA A 158 13.36 -5.12 22.29
CA ALA A 158 13.12 -5.64 20.94
C ALA A 158 11.62 -5.84 20.66
N ASP A 159 10.91 -6.48 21.59
CA ASP A 159 9.45 -6.72 21.48
C ASP A 159 8.65 -5.42 21.35
N GLN A 160 9.03 -4.36 22.07
CA GLN A 160 8.36 -3.06 21.98
C GLN A 160 8.57 -2.43 20.60
N VAL A 161 9.79 -2.44 20.08
CA VAL A 161 10.10 -1.90 18.76
C VAL A 161 9.40 -2.69 17.66
N ALA A 162 9.44 -4.03 17.72
CA ALA A 162 8.75 -4.89 16.77
C ALA A 162 7.24 -4.65 16.76
N SER A 163 6.62 -4.59 17.95
CA SER A 163 5.18 -4.32 18.09
C SER A 163 4.81 -2.93 17.54
N ASP A 164 5.54 -1.88 17.90
CA ASP A 164 5.25 -0.51 17.45
C ASP A 164 5.38 -0.37 15.92
N MET A 165 6.40 -1.01 15.33
CA MET A 165 6.61 -1.00 13.89
C MET A 165 5.53 -1.79 13.15
N LYS A 166 5.19 -2.98 13.65
CA LYS A 166 4.09 -3.80 13.13
C LYS A 166 2.78 -3.03 13.19
N ASP A 167 2.44 -2.47 14.34
CA ASP A 167 1.20 -1.74 14.53
C ASP A 167 1.14 -0.53 13.60
N SER A 168 2.24 0.20 13.43
CA SER A 168 2.23 1.32 12.50
C SER A 168 2.10 0.89 11.04
N LEU A 169 2.77 -0.18 10.61
CA LEU A 169 2.66 -0.70 9.25
C LEU A 169 1.25 -1.25 8.97
N LEU A 170 0.79 -2.15 9.85
CA LEU A 170 -0.48 -2.84 9.66
C LEU A 170 -1.68 -1.92 9.92
N ARG A 171 -1.61 -0.92 10.81
CA ARG A 171 -2.74 -0.01 11.04
C ARG A 171 -3.15 0.74 9.77
N GLN A 172 -2.18 1.28 9.05
CA GLN A 172 -2.45 1.99 7.80
C GLN A 172 -3.07 1.05 6.75
N ILE A 173 -2.45 -0.12 6.56
CA ILE A 173 -2.94 -1.12 5.60
C ILE A 173 -4.32 -1.62 6.00
N ASN A 174 -4.57 -1.92 7.28
CA ASN A 174 -5.86 -2.37 7.80
C ASN A 174 -6.95 -1.34 7.58
N ALA A 175 -6.68 -0.06 7.84
CA ALA A 175 -7.65 1.00 7.59
C ALA A 175 -8.03 1.09 6.10
N MET A 176 -7.05 0.95 5.22
CA MET A 176 -7.25 0.97 3.76
C MET A 176 -7.98 -0.27 3.24
N GLU A 177 -7.61 -1.46 3.72
CA GLU A 177 -8.31 -2.73 3.43
C GLU A 177 -9.74 -2.69 3.94
N CYS A 178 -9.98 -2.14 5.14
CA CYS A 178 -11.30 -1.98 5.70
C CYS A 178 -12.17 -1.06 4.85
N ARG A 179 -11.64 0.10 4.42
CA ARG A 179 -12.40 1.01 3.54
C ARG A 179 -12.79 0.34 2.24
N ARG A 180 -11.86 -0.41 1.64
CA ARG A 180 -12.14 -1.20 0.43
C ARG A 180 -13.21 -2.28 0.70
N ALA A 181 -13.07 -3.02 1.81
CA ALA A 181 -13.94 -4.14 2.16
C ALA A 181 -15.36 -3.72 2.55
N ASN A 182 -15.54 -2.54 3.17
CA ASN A 182 -16.85 -1.92 3.41
C ASN A 182 -17.44 -1.27 2.14
N GLU A 183 -16.98 -1.74 0.97
CA GLU A 183 -17.46 -1.37 -0.36
C GLU A 183 -17.35 0.12 -0.67
N HIS A 184 -16.67 0.96 0.11
CA HIS A 184 -16.56 2.41 -0.14
C HIS A 184 -16.18 2.70 -1.58
N ASN A 185 -15.09 2.10 -2.03
CA ASN A 185 -14.59 2.32 -3.37
C ASN A 185 -15.50 1.74 -4.46
N ARG A 186 -16.31 0.72 -4.16
CA ARG A 186 -17.20 0.07 -5.13
C ARG A 186 -18.56 0.79 -5.19
N ARG A 187 -19.13 1.13 -4.04
CA ARG A 187 -20.38 1.89 -3.86
C ARG A 187 -20.26 3.26 -4.48
N VAL A 188 -19.20 4.02 -4.19
CA VAL A 188 -18.98 5.35 -4.79
C VAL A 188 -18.92 5.26 -6.32
N LEU A 189 -18.22 4.27 -6.87
CA LEU A 189 -18.15 4.07 -8.32
C LEU A 189 -19.49 3.64 -8.96
N SER A 190 -20.42 3.10 -8.17
CA SER A 190 -21.74 2.64 -8.64
C SER A 190 -22.83 3.72 -8.63
N ILE A 191 -22.55 4.90 -8.06
CA ILE A 191 -23.50 6.01 -8.01
C ILE A 191 -23.76 6.52 -9.43
N ASP A 192 -25.04 6.69 -9.77
CA ASP A 192 -25.45 7.35 -11.01
C ASP A 192 -25.06 8.84 -10.96
N PRO A 193 -24.16 9.31 -11.84
CA PRO A 193 -23.74 10.72 -11.86
C PRO A 193 -24.90 11.70 -12.12
N GLU A 194 -25.99 11.25 -12.74
CA GLU A 194 -27.15 12.07 -13.06
C GLU A 194 -28.16 12.17 -11.90
N SER A 195 -27.96 11.42 -10.81
CA SER A 195 -28.87 11.46 -9.67
C SER A 195 -28.93 12.87 -9.03
N SER A 196 -30.09 13.24 -8.51
CA SER A 196 -30.28 14.54 -7.85
C SER A 196 -29.60 14.63 -6.48
N ASP A 197 -29.30 13.50 -5.86
CA ASP A 197 -28.81 13.36 -4.48
C ASP A 197 -27.38 12.79 -4.39
N VAL A 198 -26.60 12.80 -5.49
CA VAL A 198 -25.23 12.25 -5.57
C VAL A 198 -24.35 12.67 -4.39
N ALA A 199 -24.37 13.97 -4.03
CA ALA A 199 -23.55 14.49 -2.94
C ALA A 199 -23.91 13.84 -1.59
N GLN A 200 -25.21 13.71 -1.31
CA GLN A 200 -25.71 13.08 -0.10
C GLN A 200 -25.36 11.59 -0.06
N GLN A 201 -25.50 10.88 -1.19
CA GLN A 201 -25.12 9.46 -1.26
C GLN A 201 -23.65 9.25 -0.94
N ILE A 202 -22.75 10.07 -1.49
CA ILE A 202 -21.31 9.98 -1.22
C ILE A 202 -21.04 10.25 0.26
N ASP A 203 -21.63 11.29 0.85
CA ASP A 203 -21.41 11.63 2.26
C ASP A 203 -21.83 10.48 3.18
N ILE A 204 -23.01 9.89 2.94
CA ILE A 204 -23.50 8.71 3.68
C ILE A 204 -22.55 7.52 3.53
N ILE A 205 -22.08 7.23 2.32
CA ILE A 205 -21.17 6.10 2.07
C ILE A 205 -19.84 6.33 2.79
N THR A 206 -19.29 7.53 2.73
CA THR A 206 -18.00 7.87 3.36
C THR A 206 -18.10 7.80 4.88
N GLU A 207 -19.16 8.36 5.48
CA GLU A 207 -19.39 8.32 6.92
C GLU A 207 -19.56 6.87 7.43
N ASP A 208 -20.47 6.09 6.84
CA ASP A 208 -20.69 4.67 7.17
C ASP A 208 -19.40 3.83 7.04
N THR A 209 -18.55 4.15 6.05
CA THR A 209 -17.25 3.47 5.89
C THR A 209 -16.28 3.86 7.00
N VAL A 210 -16.16 5.16 7.31
CA VAL A 210 -15.22 5.65 8.32
C VAL A 210 -15.58 5.10 9.69
N GLU A 211 -16.85 5.17 10.09
CA GLU A 211 -17.33 4.66 11.38
C GLU A 211 -16.93 3.18 11.56
N ARG A 212 -17.24 2.33 10.57
CA ARG A 212 -16.91 0.90 10.62
C ARG A 212 -15.42 0.61 10.66
N CYS A 213 -14.59 1.49 10.09
CA CYS A 213 -13.15 1.28 10.02
C CYS A 213 -12.37 1.90 11.17
N GLU A 214 -12.91 2.93 11.83
CA GLU A 214 -12.38 3.46 13.09
C GLU A 214 -12.78 2.56 14.28
N GLU A 215 -13.95 1.92 14.24
CA GLU A 215 -14.38 0.94 15.27
C GLU A 215 -13.62 -0.39 15.20
N ALA A 216 -13.03 -0.72 14.05
CA ALA A 216 -12.33 -1.99 13.80
C ALA A 216 -10.79 -1.92 13.93
N GLY A 217 -10.22 -0.72 14.10
CA GLY A 217 -8.77 -0.45 14.14
C GLY A 217 -8.28 0.00 15.50
#